data_AF-A0A061QFA9-F1
#
_entry.id   AF-A0A061QFA9-F1
#
_cell.length_a   1.000
_cell.length_b   1.000
_cell.length_c   1.000
_cell.angle_alpha   90.00
_cell.angle_beta   90.00
_cell.angle_gamma   90.00
#
_symmetry.space_group_name_H-M   'P 1'
#
loop_
_entity.id
_entity.type
_entity.pdbx_description
1 polymer ?
#
loop_
_entity_poly.entity_id
_entity_poly.type
_entity_poly.pdbx_seq_one_letter_code
_entity_poly.pdbx_strand_id
1 'polypeptide(L)'
;MTFSSGLRVLMRLLVSGSVMLALSGCVWVGELVGSGKNPPDEFVVVDKRPLVVPPDFQLRPPRPGVPVPQNIQPTAQVIDALFPGHTSVPPAPSDGEIAFLENFEATSPDVRSQVGGDTETVDKGPMLSELLSMEPRRLESDGATIERIKPKRR
;
A
#
# COMPACT_ATOMS: atom_id res chain seq x y z
N MET A 1 -21.74 -72.77 -2.80
CA MET A 1 -21.35 -71.54 -2.07
C MET A 1 -20.69 -70.54 -3.02
N THR A 2 -21.44 -69.85 -3.88
CA THR A 2 -20.89 -68.86 -4.85
C THR A 2 -21.69 -67.55 -4.91
N PHE A 3 -22.84 -67.49 -4.24
CA PHE A 3 -23.75 -66.34 -4.29
C PHE A 3 -23.25 -65.13 -3.45
N SER A 4 -22.53 -65.38 -2.35
CA SER A 4 -22.07 -64.31 -1.45
C SER A 4 -20.85 -63.54 -1.99
N SER A 5 -20.00 -64.19 -2.80
CA SER A 5 -18.82 -63.54 -3.41
C SER A 5 -19.21 -62.58 -4.52
N GLY A 6 -20.20 -62.94 -5.35
CA GLY A 6 -20.73 -62.07 -6.41
C GLY A 6 -21.35 -60.78 -5.85
N LEU A 7 -22.10 -60.88 -4.75
CA LEU A 7 -22.71 -59.71 -4.09
C LEU A 7 -21.66 -58.76 -3.50
N ARG A 8 -20.56 -59.29 -2.94
CA ARG A 8 -19.45 -58.48 -2.42
C ARG A 8 -18.66 -57.77 -3.52
N VAL A 9 -18.48 -58.42 -4.67
CA VAL A 9 -17.81 -57.81 -5.84
C VAL A 9 -18.68 -56.71 -6.46
N LEU A 10 -19.99 -56.97 -6.59
CA LEU A 10 -20.96 -55.97 -7.08
C LEU A 10 -21.02 -54.74 -6.16
N MET A 11 -21.03 -54.95 -4.84
CA MET A 11 -21.04 -53.86 -3.86
C MET A 11 -19.75 -53.01 -3.94
N ARG A 12 -18.58 -53.65 -4.15
CA ARG A 12 -17.31 -52.93 -4.32
C ARG A 12 -17.29 -52.09 -5.60
N LEU A 13 -17.83 -52.61 -6.70
CA LEU A 13 -17.93 -51.89 -7.97
C LEU A 13 -18.90 -50.70 -7.89
N LEU A 14 -20.02 -50.86 -7.19
CA LEU A 14 -20.98 -49.77 -6.95
C LEU A 14 -20.36 -48.66 -6.09
N VAL A 15 -19.64 -49.03 -5.01
CA VAL A 15 -18.95 -48.06 -4.16
C VAL A 15 -17.85 -47.33 -4.94
N SER A 16 -16.99 -48.05 -5.69
CA SER A 16 -15.94 -47.39 -6.49
C SER A 16 -16.51 -46.49 -7.59
N GLY A 17 -17.60 -46.92 -8.23
CA GLY A 17 -18.30 -46.11 -9.23
C GLY A 17 -18.87 -44.81 -8.66
N SER A 18 -19.49 -44.88 -7.49
CA SER A 18 -20.05 -43.70 -6.82
C SER A 18 -18.99 -42.65 -6.45
N VAL A 19 -17.81 -43.08 -6.02
CA VAL A 19 -16.69 -42.19 -5.69
C VAL A 19 -16.17 -41.49 -6.94
N MET A 20 -16.00 -42.22 -8.05
CA MET A 20 -15.58 -41.63 -9.34
C MET A 20 -16.56 -40.57 -9.85
N LEU A 21 -17.87 -40.80 -9.72
CA LEU A 21 -18.91 -39.82 -10.06
C LEU A 21 -18.88 -38.59 -9.15
N ALA A 22 -18.62 -38.76 -7.85
CA ALA A 22 -18.53 -37.66 -6.89
C ALA A 22 -17.32 -36.73 -7.17
N LEU A 23 -16.16 -37.29 -7.55
CA LEU A 23 -14.97 -36.48 -7.86
C LEU A 23 -15.12 -35.65 -9.15
N SER A 24 -15.92 -36.12 -10.13
CA SER A 24 -16.19 -35.36 -11.37
C SER A 24 -16.94 -34.04 -11.12
N GLY A 25 -17.66 -33.89 -10.01
CA GLY A 25 -18.44 -32.69 -9.69
C GLY A 25 -17.62 -31.54 -9.10
N CYS A 26 -16.44 -31.82 -8.54
CA CYS A 26 -15.64 -30.81 -7.83
C CYS A 26 -15.15 -29.66 -8.73
N VAL A 27 -14.92 -29.93 -10.01
CA VAL A 27 -14.48 -28.90 -10.98
C VAL A 27 -15.60 -27.91 -11.27
N TRP A 28 -16.83 -28.40 -11.48
CA TRP A 28 -18.00 -27.56 -11.77
C TRP A 28 -18.46 -26.75 -10.55
N VAL A 29 -18.38 -27.33 -9.34
CA VAL A 29 -18.66 -26.61 -8.09
C VAL A 29 -17.64 -25.50 -7.84
N GLY A 30 -16.37 -25.72 -8.19
CA GLY A 30 -15.32 -24.69 -8.09
C GLY A 30 -15.60 -23.46 -8.94
N GLU A 31 -16.17 -23.64 -10.14
CA GLU A 31 -16.59 -22.55 -11.03
C GLU A 31 -17.74 -21.74 -10.41
N LEU A 32 -18.75 -22.42 -9.86
CA LEU A 32 -19.92 -21.80 -9.20
C LEU A 32 -19.57 -21.06 -7.91
N VAL A 33 -18.59 -21.55 -7.16
CA VAL A 33 -18.07 -20.92 -5.93
C VAL A 33 -17.08 -19.78 -6.23
N GLY A 34 -16.79 -19.49 -7.50
CA GLY A 34 -15.89 -18.39 -7.87
C GLY A 34 -14.41 -18.72 -7.65
N SER A 35 -14.05 -20.00 -7.55
CA SER A 35 -12.66 -20.46 -7.54
C SER A 35 -12.00 -20.40 -8.93
N GLY A 36 -12.78 -20.08 -9.97
CA GLY A 36 -12.32 -19.75 -11.32
C GLY A 36 -11.77 -18.33 -11.38
N LYS A 37 -10.59 -18.17 -11.96
CA LYS A 37 -9.92 -16.87 -12.16
C LYS A 37 -10.70 -16.08 -13.21
N ASN A 38 -11.54 -15.14 -12.77
CA ASN A 38 -12.15 -14.12 -13.62
C ASN A 38 -11.53 -12.76 -13.27
N PRO A 39 -10.29 -12.47 -13.71
CA PRO A 39 -9.73 -11.14 -13.52
C PRO A 39 -10.61 -10.12 -14.25
N PRO A 40 -10.93 -8.97 -13.64
CA PRO A 40 -11.57 -7.89 -14.36
C PRO A 40 -10.63 -7.44 -15.49
N ASP A 41 -11.16 -7.20 -16.68
CA ASP A 41 -10.37 -6.78 -17.84
C ASP A 41 -9.68 -5.44 -17.55
N GLU A 42 -8.39 -5.51 -17.24
CA GLU A 42 -7.55 -4.36 -16.89
C GLU A 42 -7.36 -3.37 -18.05
N PHE A 43 -7.81 -3.71 -19.26
CA PHE A 43 -7.75 -2.85 -20.44
C PHE A 43 -9.10 -2.22 -20.81
N VAL A 44 -10.14 -2.42 -20.00
CA VAL A 44 -11.43 -1.71 -20.20
C VAL A 44 -11.24 -0.23 -19.93
N VAL A 45 -11.22 0.56 -21.00
CA VAL A 45 -11.25 2.02 -20.93
C VAL A 45 -12.70 2.46 -20.70
N VAL A 46 -13.01 2.89 -19.48
CA VAL A 46 -14.28 3.55 -19.16
C VAL A 46 -14.14 5.05 -19.39
N ASP A 47 -15.03 5.63 -20.20
CA ASP A 47 -15.06 7.06 -20.44
C ASP A 47 -15.48 7.81 -19.16
N LYS A 48 -14.61 8.70 -18.65
CA LYS A 48 -14.93 9.54 -17.51
C LYS A 48 -15.76 10.73 -17.99
N ARG A 49 -16.85 11.03 -17.27
CA ARG A 49 -17.64 12.25 -17.50
C ARG A 49 -16.70 13.45 -17.60
N PRO A 50 -16.82 14.31 -18.62
CA PRO A 50 -15.96 15.46 -18.77
C PRO A 50 -16.03 16.33 -17.50
N LEU A 51 -14.86 16.73 -17.01
CA LEU A 51 -14.73 17.65 -15.87
C LEU A 51 -15.22 19.03 -16.32
N VAL A 52 -16.49 19.35 -16.03
CA VAL A 52 -17.02 20.70 -16.23
C VAL A 52 -16.48 21.57 -15.12
N VAL A 53 -15.57 22.48 -15.48
CA VAL A 53 -15.17 23.60 -14.63
C VAL A 53 -16.38 24.54 -14.53
N PRO A 54 -16.99 24.73 -13.35
CA PRO A 54 -18.08 25.68 -13.20
C PRO A 54 -17.61 27.09 -13.57
N PRO A 55 -18.43 27.90 -14.26
CA PRO A 55 -18.06 29.24 -14.73
C PRO A 55 -17.71 30.21 -13.59
N ASP A 56 -18.12 29.90 -12.36
CA ASP A 56 -17.97 30.76 -11.20
C ASP A 56 -16.82 30.32 -10.28
N PHE A 57 -15.61 30.15 -10.82
CA PHE A 57 -14.35 30.04 -10.06
C PHE A 57 -14.01 31.33 -9.25
N GLN A 58 -15.03 32.08 -8.80
CA GLN A 58 -14.95 33.27 -7.97
C GLN A 58 -14.73 32.90 -6.51
N LEU A 59 -13.73 32.06 -6.22
CA LEU A 59 -13.16 32.07 -4.89
C LEU A 59 -12.41 33.39 -4.77
N ARG A 60 -12.96 34.34 -4.00
CA ARG A 60 -12.23 35.57 -3.67
C ARG A 60 -10.89 35.15 -3.07
N PRO A 61 -9.76 35.68 -3.58
CA PRO A 61 -8.47 35.45 -2.95
C PRO A 61 -8.59 35.71 -1.44
N PRO A 62 -8.09 34.81 -0.58
CA PRO A 62 -8.15 35.01 0.86
C PRO A 62 -7.46 36.34 1.16
N ARG A 63 -8.11 37.16 1.99
CA ARG A 63 -7.56 38.47 2.33
C ARG A 63 -6.20 38.27 3.03
N PRO A 64 -5.14 38.95 2.58
CA PRO A 64 -3.85 38.92 3.27
C PRO A 64 -4.03 39.28 4.75
N GLY A 65 -3.47 38.47 5.65
CA GLY A 65 -3.51 38.72 7.10
C GLY A 65 -4.73 38.20 7.85
N VAL A 66 -5.70 37.57 7.19
CA VAL A 66 -6.78 36.86 7.90
C VAL A 66 -6.29 35.46 8.28
N PRO A 67 -6.48 34.99 9.53
CA PRO A 67 -6.11 33.64 9.91
C PRO A 67 -6.83 32.65 8.99
N VAL A 68 -6.04 31.98 8.16
CA VAL A 68 -6.51 30.82 7.39
C VAL A 68 -6.99 29.79 8.41
N PRO A 69 -8.11 29.08 8.19
CA PRO A 69 -8.39 27.89 8.99
C PRO A 69 -7.17 27.00 8.86
N GLN A 70 -6.40 26.88 9.95
CA GLN A 70 -5.16 26.13 9.95
C GLN A 70 -5.51 24.74 9.43
N ASN A 71 -4.86 24.37 8.32
CA ASN A 71 -5.00 23.09 7.68
C ASN A 71 -5.03 22.03 8.78
N ILE A 72 -6.19 21.41 8.99
CA ILE A 72 -6.36 20.40 10.02
C ILE A 72 -5.30 19.38 9.69
N GLN A 73 -4.25 19.28 10.50
CA GLN A 73 -2.99 18.61 10.14
C GLN A 73 -3.34 17.30 9.41
N PRO A 74 -3.23 17.24 8.07
CA PRO A 74 -3.84 16.14 7.32
C PRO A 74 -3.12 14.84 7.66
N THR A 75 -1.83 14.93 7.98
CA THR A 75 -1.06 13.85 8.59
C THR A 75 -1.68 13.37 9.90
N ALA A 76 -2.05 14.26 10.83
CA ALA A 76 -2.66 13.86 12.10
C ALA A 76 -4.02 13.19 11.89
N GLN A 77 -4.84 13.68 10.95
CA GLN A 77 -6.12 13.04 10.60
C GLN A 77 -5.93 11.67 9.96
N VAL A 78 -4.94 11.52 9.08
CA VAL A 78 -4.61 10.23 8.45
C VAL A 78 -4.12 9.24 9.50
N ILE A 79 -3.26 9.68 10.43
CA ILE A 79 -2.79 8.83 11.53
C ILE A 79 -3.96 8.40 12.42
N ASP A 80 -4.86 9.30 12.80
CA ASP A 80 -6.05 8.97 13.60
C ASP A 80 -7.00 7.99 12.87
N ALA A 81 -7.16 8.17 11.56
CA ALA A 81 -7.96 7.26 10.73
C ALA A 81 -7.31 5.87 10.55
N LEU A 82 -5.99 5.80 10.43
CA LEU A 82 -5.23 4.56 10.28
C LEU A 82 -5.07 3.80 11.61
N PHE A 83 -4.93 4.54 12.71
CA PHE A 83 -4.67 4.02 14.05
C PHE A 83 -5.62 4.61 15.10
N PRO A 84 -6.93 4.33 15.00
CA PRO A 84 -7.91 4.87 15.94
C PRO A 84 -7.64 4.36 17.36
N GLY A 85 -7.48 5.28 18.31
CA GLY A 85 -7.18 4.96 19.72
C GLY A 85 -5.70 4.86 20.06
N HIS A 86 -4.79 5.09 19.10
CA HIS A 86 -3.34 5.12 19.32
C HIS A 86 -2.82 6.55 19.19
N THR A 87 -2.46 7.18 20.31
CA THR A 87 -2.01 8.59 20.36
C THR A 87 -0.50 8.77 20.20
N SER A 88 0.29 7.69 20.12
CA SER A 88 1.73 7.74 19.87
C SER A 88 2.05 7.31 18.44
N VAL A 89 2.80 8.12 17.71
CA VAL A 89 3.36 7.75 16.41
C VAL A 89 4.85 7.44 16.59
N PRO A 90 5.34 6.27 16.14
CA PRO A 90 4.58 5.14 15.59
C PRO A 90 3.74 4.42 16.68
N PRO A 91 2.63 3.77 16.30
CA PRO A 91 1.84 2.96 17.23
C PRO A 91 2.70 1.82 17.81
N ALA A 92 2.41 1.41 19.05
CA ALA A 92 3.05 0.24 19.64
C ALA A 92 2.72 -1.02 18.80
N PRO A 93 3.68 -1.94 18.59
CA PRO A 93 3.44 -3.14 17.81
C PRO A 93 2.35 -4.00 18.46
N SER A 94 1.51 -4.59 17.62
CA SER A 94 0.45 -5.51 18.06
C SER A 94 1.02 -6.86 18.52
N ASP A 95 0.25 -7.62 19.31
CA ASP A 95 0.66 -8.97 19.75
C ASP A 95 1.00 -9.89 18.56
N GLY A 96 0.28 -9.74 17.44
CA GLY A 96 0.53 -10.48 16.21
C GLY A 96 1.83 -10.06 15.51
N GLU A 97 2.18 -8.77 15.51
CA GLU A 97 3.47 -8.29 15.01
C GLU A 97 4.62 -8.79 15.88
N ILE A 98 4.48 -8.78 17.20
CA ILE A 98 5.49 -9.30 18.12
C ILE A 98 5.71 -10.79 17.86
N ALA A 99 4.65 -11.59 17.80
CA ALA A 99 4.73 -13.02 17.51
C ALA A 99 5.33 -13.31 16.12
N PHE A 100 5.04 -12.46 15.13
CA PHE A 100 5.65 -12.57 13.80
C PHE A 100 7.14 -12.23 13.83
N LEU A 101 7.54 -11.18 14.56
CA LEU A 101 8.94 -10.78 14.71
C LEU A 101 9.77 -11.83 15.46
N GLU A 102 9.19 -12.54 16.43
CA GLU A 102 9.84 -13.65 17.14
C GLU A 102 10.20 -14.82 16.23
N ASN A 103 9.55 -14.96 15.06
CA ASN A 103 9.88 -15.96 14.07
C ASN A 103 11.16 -15.62 13.26
N PHE A 104 11.70 -14.40 13.42
CA PHE A 104 12.95 -13.98 12.78
C PHE A 104 14.06 -13.84 13.82
N GLU A 105 15.28 -14.19 13.42
CA GLU A 105 16.45 -13.93 14.26
C GLU A 105 16.71 -12.41 14.36
N ALA A 106 17.12 -11.97 15.56
CA ALA A 106 17.46 -10.58 15.82
C ALA A 106 18.54 -10.11 14.84
N THR A 107 18.12 -9.26 13.91
CA THR A 107 18.96 -8.73 12.84
C THR A 107 19.75 -7.53 13.34
N SER A 108 20.99 -7.33 12.87
CA SER A 108 21.77 -6.17 13.27
C SER A 108 21.03 -4.88 12.85
N PRO A 109 20.99 -3.83 13.69
CA PRO A 109 20.27 -2.58 13.37
C PRO A 109 20.73 -1.91 12.08
N ASP A 110 21.90 -2.32 11.59
CA ASP A 110 22.62 -1.74 10.46
C ASP A 110 22.66 -2.65 9.22
N VAL A 111 21.86 -3.73 9.16
CA VAL A 111 21.87 -4.66 8.01
C VAL A 111 21.63 -3.94 6.68
N ARG A 112 20.81 -2.88 6.65
CA ARG A 112 20.58 -2.11 5.41
C ARG A 112 21.81 -1.36 4.91
N SER A 113 22.70 -0.96 5.81
CA SER A 113 23.99 -0.33 5.45
C SER A 113 25.02 -1.38 5.02
N GLN A 114 24.90 -2.60 5.51
CA GLN A 114 25.82 -3.71 5.24
C GLN A 114 25.46 -4.52 3.98
N VAL A 115 24.17 -4.52 3.59
CA VAL A 115 23.67 -5.21 2.39
C VAL A 115 24.16 -4.56 1.07
N GLY A 116 24.71 -3.35 1.12
CA GLY A 116 25.23 -2.62 -0.03
C GLY A 116 26.71 -2.87 -0.37
N GLY A 117 27.25 -4.07 -0.12
CA GLY A 117 28.69 -4.35 -0.27
C GLY A 117 29.31 -3.99 -1.62
N ASP A 118 28.52 -4.07 -2.71
CA ASP A 118 28.92 -3.71 -4.08
C ASP A 118 28.23 -2.44 -4.62
N THR A 119 27.55 -1.67 -3.77
CA THR A 119 27.01 -0.38 -4.19
C THR A 119 28.15 0.64 -4.23
N GLU A 120 28.34 1.28 -5.39
CA GLU A 120 29.30 2.37 -5.55
C GLU A 120 28.86 3.55 -4.67
N THR A 121 29.39 3.59 -3.45
CA THR A 121 29.14 4.67 -2.52
C THR A 121 30.00 5.85 -2.96
N VAL A 122 29.33 6.95 -3.31
CA VAL A 122 30.03 8.20 -3.59
C VAL A 122 30.44 8.79 -2.25
N ASP A 123 31.75 8.74 -1.96
CA ASP A 123 32.31 9.44 -0.80
C ASP A 123 32.00 10.94 -0.93
N LYS A 124 31.03 11.41 -0.14
CA LYS A 124 30.65 12.83 -0.09
C LYS A 124 31.65 13.66 0.72
N GLY A 125 32.70 13.05 1.25
CA GLY A 125 33.88 13.70 1.81
C GLY A 125 33.53 14.83 2.80
N PRO A 126 34.25 15.97 2.75
CA PRO A 126 34.07 17.05 3.71
C PRO A 126 32.70 17.73 3.61
N MET A 127 32.02 17.64 2.47
CA MET A 127 30.68 18.24 2.26
C MET A 127 29.65 17.64 3.22
N LEU A 128 29.70 16.33 3.47
CA LEU A 128 28.76 15.70 4.40
C LEU A 128 29.02 16.17 5.84
N SER A 129 30.28 16.23 6.24
CA SER A 129 30.68 16.70 7.58
C SER A 129 30.32 18.18 7.78
N GLU A 130 30.47 19.00 6.74
CA GLU A 130 30.05 20.40 6.72
C GLU A 130 28.52 20.55 6.82
N LEU A 131 27.75 19.74 6.09
CA LEU A 131 26.28 19.73 6.21
C LEU A 131 25.79 19.29 7.59
N LEU A 132 26.42 18.28 8.20
CA LEU A 132 26.07 17.81 9.54
C LEU A 132 26.46 18.80 10.65
N SER A 133 27.54 19.55 10.44
CA SER A 133 27.98 20.58 11.40
C SER A 133 27.32 21.95 11.17
N MET A 134 26.51 22.08 10.12
CA MET A 134 25.77 23.30 9.85
C MET A 134 24.67 23.50 10.90
N GLU A 135 24.59 24.71 11.45
CA GLU A 135 23.45 25.12 12.28
C GLU A 135 22.15 24.92 11.47
N PRO A 136 21.09 24.31 12.04
CA PRO A 136 19.84 24.13 11.35
C PRO A 136 19.34 25.49 10.83
N ARG A 137 19.20 25.61 9.50
CA ARG A 137 18.68 26.82 8.88
C ARG A 137 17.32 27.13 9.48
N ARG A 138 17.24 28.26 10.19
CA ARG A 138 15.97 28.86 10.57
C ARG A 138 15.27 29.18 9.25
N LEU A 139 14.18 28.48 8.93
CA LEU A 139 13.38 28.70 7.72
C LEU A 139 12.60 30.02 7.86
N GLU A 140 13.33 31.12 8.02
CA GLU A 140 12.80 32.46 8.00
C GLU A 140 12.96 33.00 6.57
N SER A 141 12.00 33.77 6.10
CA SER A 141 12.15 34.44 4.82
C SER A 141 13.22 35.52 4.98
N ASP A 142 14.28 35.47 4.18
CA ASP A 142 15.36 36.48 4.17
C ASP A 142 14.89 37.89 3.75
N GLY A 143 13.58 38.14 3.70
CA GLY A 143 12.97 39.38 3.19
C GLY A 143 13.17 39.59 1.68
N ALA A 144 13.88 38.68 1.01
CA ALA A 144 14.18 38.77 -0.41
C ALA A 144 12.89 38.64 -1.24
N THR A 145 12.46 39.78 -1.81
CA THR A 145 11.32 39.82 -2.73
C THR A 145 11.79 39.34 -4.10
N ILE A 146 11.25 38.22 -4.58
CA ILE A 146 11.54 37.74 -5.94
C ILE A 146 10.76 38.60 -6.93
N GLU A 147 11.45 39.50 -7.61
CA GLU A 147 10.88 40.28 -8.70
C GLU A 147 10.73 39.39 -9.94
N ARG A 148 9.47 39.07 -10.29
CA ARG A 148 9.16 38.29 -11.47
C ARG A 148 9.36 39.15 -12.72
N ILE A 149 10.53 39.01 -13.34
CA ILE A 149 10.84 39.68 -14.61
C ILE A 149 9.88 39.17 -15.69
N LYS A 150 9.02 40.05 -16.23
CA LYS A 150 8.12 39.70 -17.33
C LYS A 150 8.93 39.61 -18.63
N PRO A 151 8.73 38.56 -19.45
CA PRO A 151 9.42 38.46 -20.73
C PRO A 151 8.97 39.60 -21.66
N LYS A 152 9.95 40.27 -22.29
CA LYS A 152 9.73 41.30 -23.29
C LYS A 152 9.13 40.64 -24.53
N ARG A 153 7.84 40.88 -24.80
CA ARG A 153 7.19 40.45 -26.05
C ARG A 153 7.96 41.06 -27.23
N ARG A 154 8.48 40.23 -28.12
CA ARG A 154 8.90 40.61 -29.47
C ARG A 154 7.68 40.72 -30.36
#